data_AF-A0A965FPJ3-F1
#
_entry.id   AF-A0A965FPJ3-F1
#
_cell.length_a   1.000
_cell.length_b   1.000
_cell.length_c   1.000
_cell.angle_alpha   90.00
_cell.angle_beta   90.00
_cell.angle_gamma   90.00
#
_symmetry.space_group_name_H-M   'P 1'
#
loop_
_entity.id
_entity.type
_entity.pdbx_description
1 polymer ?
#
loop_
_entity_poly.entity_id
_entity_poly.type
_entity_poly.pdbx_seq_one_letter_code
_entity_poly.pdbx_strand_id
1 'polypeptide(L)' 'MIRETCSCGAEFETDDREAIELVKAWRKSHKHTSKPSTPAERDSSTLSNTEVSLGFQAIYDPL' A
#
# COMPACT_ATOMS: atom_id res chain seq x y z
N MET A 1 -18.79 6.72 3.93
CA MET A 1 -17.87 5.60 4.21
C MET A 1 -16.44 5.97 3.85
N ILE A 2 -15.52 5.97 4.82
CA ILE A 2 -14.07 6.12 4.61
C ILE A 2 -13.37 4.82 5.01
N ARG A 3 -12.36 4.45 4.22
CA ARG A 3 -11.47 3.31 4.46
C ARG A 3 -10.03 3.78 4.33
N GLU A 4 -9.23 3.50 5.35
CA GLU A 4 -7.82 3.85 5.38
C GLU A 4 -6.99 2.65 5.82
N THR A 5 -5.85 2.47 5.17
CA THR A 5 -4.88 1.43 5.50
C THR A 5 -3.57 2.08 5.85
N CYS A 6 -3.06 1.74 7.03
CA CYS A 6 -1.74 2.16 7.46
C CYS A 6 -0.67 1.30 6.78
N SER A 7 0.54 1.83 6.58
CA SER A 7 1.66 1.06 6.02
C SER A 7 2.05 -0.19 6.83
N CYS A 8 1.60 -0.31 8.08
CA CYS A 8 1.79 -1.50 8.91
C CYS A 8 0.72 -2.59 8.67
N GLY A 9 -0.27 -2.35 7.82
CA GLY A 9 -1.39 -3.26 7.56
C GLY A 9 -2.62 -3.01 8.44
N ALA A 10 -2.59 -2.05 9.37
CA ALA A 10 -3.77 -1.71 10.16
C ALA A 10 -4.83 -1.04 9.27
N GLU A 11 -6.06 -1.56 9.32
CA GLU A 11 -7.20 -1.05 8.57
C GLU A 11 -8.13 -0.25 9.49
N PHE A 12 -8.66 0.84 8.97
CA PHE A 12 -9.65 1.68 9.63
C PHE A 12 -10.82 1.93 8.68
N GLU A 13 -12.01 1.58 9.12
CA GLU A 13 -13.25 1.78 8.37
C GLU A 13 -14.27 2.48 9.25
N THR A 14 -14.89 3.55 8.73
CA THR A 14 -16.03 4.19 9.40
C THR A 14 -16.97 4.85 8.39
N ASP A 15 -18.27 4.82 8.69
CA ASP A 15 -19.31 5.53 7.91
C ASP A 15 -19.86 6.77 8.64
N ASP A 16 -19.20 7.18 9.73
CA ASP A 16 -19.68 8.27 10.56
C ASP A 16 -19.62 9.64 9.86
N ARG A 17 -20.46 10.58 10.32
CA ARG A 17 -20.44 11.96 9.80
C ARG A 17 -19.12 12.68 10.09
N GLU A 18 -18.49 12.28 11.20
CA GLU A 18 -17.19 12.79 11.67
C GLU A 18 -16.02 11.89 11.23
N ALA A 19 -16.20 11.11 10.15
CA ALA A 19 -15.22 10.18 9.59
C ALA A 19 -13.79 10.77 9.46
N ILE A 20 -13.66 12.03 9.06
CA ILE A 20 -12.35 12.68 8.91
C ILE A 20 -11.66 12.92 10.26
N GLU A 21 -12.41 13.29 11.29
CA GLU A 21 -11.86 13.53 12.63
C GLU A 21 -11.45 12.20 13.28
N LEU A 22 -12.24 11.15 13.07
CA LEU A 22 -11.93 9.80 13.51
C LEU A 22 -10.66 9.25 12.84
N VAL A 23 -10.49 9.47 11.52
CA VAL A 23 -9.24 9.10 10.82
C VAL A 23 -8.04 9.86 11.38
N LYS A 24 -8.17 11.16 11.64
CA LYS A 24 -7.08 11.95 12.23
C LYS A 24 -6.72 11.47 13.64
N ALA A 25 -7.72 11.18 14.47
CA ALA A 25 -7.52 10.64 15.80
C ALA A 25 -6.87 9.25 15.75
N TRP A 26 -7.30 8.40 14.82
CA TRP A 26 -6.71 7.10 14.56
C TRP A 26 -5.24 7.22 14.17
N ARG A 27 -4.89 8.05 13.18
CA ARG A 27 -3.49 8.28 12.79
C ARG A 27 -2.61 8.78 13.94
N LYS A 28 -3.16 9.63 14.81
CA LYS A 28 -2.42 10.22 15.94
C LYS A 28 -2.18 9.23 17.07
N SER A 29 -3.15 8.38 17.36
CA SER A 29 -3.08 7.34 18.40
C SER A 29 -2.39 6.07 17.90
N HIS A 30 -2.44 5.81 16.59
CA HIS A 30 -1.82 4.68 15.96
C HIS A 30 -0.30 4.89 15.88
N LYS A 31 0.42 4.35 16.87
CA LYS A 31 1.88 4.33 16.87
C LYS A 31 2.35 3.03 16.26
N HIS A 32 3.18 3.12 15.22
CA HIS A 32 3.95 1.96 14.76
C HIS A 32 4.91 1.62 15.88
N THR A 33 4.62 0.55 16.62
CA THR A 33 5.60 0.04 17.59
C THR A 33 6.84 -0.31 16.77
N SER A 34 7.94 0.39 17.03
CA SER A 34 9.22 0.25 16.34
C SER A 34 9.94 -1.05 16.72
N LYS A 35 9.18 -2.12 16.95
CA LYS A 35 9.70 -3.47 16.86
C LYS A 35 9.54 -3.84 15.39
N PRO A 36 10.63 -4.10 14.65
CA PRO A 36 10.55 -4.49 13.26
C PRO A 36 9.93 -5.88 13.19
N SER A 37 8.60 -5.96 13.32
CA SER A 37 7.84 -7.05 12.72
C SER A 37 7.87 -6.77 11.24
N THR A 38 8.93 -7.30 10.63
CA THR A 38 8.95 -7.73 9.23
C THR A 38 7.53 -7.92 8.69
N PRO A 39 7.15 -7.29 7.56
CA PRO A 39 6.08 -7.84 6.75
C PRO A 39 6.58 -9.18 6.19
N ALA A 40 6.46 -10.23 6.99
CA ALA A 40 6.59 -11.60 6.55
C ALA A 40 5.30 -12.01 5.84
N GLU A 41 4.93 -11.29 4.79
CA GLU A 41 3.90 -11.69 3.82
C GLU A 41 4.36 -11.28 2.43
N ARG A 42 5.51 -11.84 2.03
CA ARG A 42 5.77 -12.18 0.63
C ARG A 42 5.46 -13.66 0.44
N ASP A 43 4.20 -14.06 0.63
CA ASP A 43 3.72 -15.31 0.02
C ASP A 43 3.00 -14.93 -1.28
N SER A 44 3.80 -14.44 -2.23
CA SER A 44 3.42 -14.41 -3.65
C SER A 44 3.57 -15.82 -4.21
N SER A 45 2.80 -16.75 -3.63
CA SER A 45 2.57 -18.07 -4.20
C SER A 45 1.47 -17.92 -5.25
N THR A 46 1.78 -17.30 -6.40
CA THR A 46 1.24 -17.59 -7.75
C THR A 46 1.83 -16.59 -8.75
N LEU A 47 2.76 -17.06 -9.58
CA LEU A 47 3.03 -16.73 -11.00
C LEU A 47 4.53 -16.85 -11.31
N SER A 48 4.98 -18.10 -11.41
CA SER A 48 6.24 -18.46 -12.05
C SER A 48 6.16 -18.24 -13.57
N ASN A 49 6.19 -16.99 -14.05
CA ASN A 49 6.67 -16.65 -15.39
C ASN A 49 6.76 -15.12 -15.61
N THR A 50 7.81 -14.49 -15.10
CA THR A 50 8.16 -13.12 -15.52
C THR A 50 9.32 -13.18 -16.50
N GLU A 51 9.07 -13.70 -17.71
CA GLU A 51 9.75 -13.18 -18.90
C GLU A 51 9.02 -11.89 -19.29
N VAL A 52 9.34 -10.79 -18.61
CA VAL A 52 9.01 -9.46 -19.09
C VAL A 52 10.31 -8.83 -19.57
N SER A 53 10.61 -9.05 -20.85
CA SER A 53 11.56 -8.22 -21.59
C SER A 53 11.02 -6.79 -21.60
N LEU A 54 11.50 -5.95 -20.69
CA LEU A 54 11.32 -4.50 -20.75
C LEU A 54 12.21 -3.96 -21.88
N GLY A 55 11.83 -4.26 -23.12
CA GLY A 55 12.40 -3.67 -24.32
C GLY A 55 12.00 -2.21 -24.40
N PHE A 56 12.94 -1.30 -24.15
CA PHE A 56 12.85 0.06 -24.66
C PHE A 56 13.33 0.05 -26.11
N GLN A 57 12.41 -0.07 -27.06
CA GLN A 57 12.70 0.25 -28.45
C GLN A 57 12.46 1.75 -28.61
N ALA A 58 13.52 2.54 -28.46
CA ALA A 58 13.50 3.95 -28.82
C ALA A 58 13.26 4.03 -30.33
N ILE A 59 12.05 4.39 -30.75
CA ILE A 59 11.79 4.75 -32.15
C ILE A 59 12.40 6.14 -32.34
N TYR A 60 13.64 6.19 -32.80
CA TYR A 60 14.27 7.41 -33.27
C TYR A 60 13.91 7.59 -34.75
N ASP A 61 13.04 8.56 -35.04
CA ASP A 61 12.84 9.11 -36.38
C ASP A 61 12.85 10.64 -36.28
N PRO A 62 13.93 11.26 -36.75
CA PRO A 62 13.77 12.51 -37.49
C PRO A 62 14.56 12.49 -38.80
N LEU A 63 13.81 12.75 -39.89
CA LEU A 63 14.24 13.06 -41.26
C LEU A 63 15.55 13.87 -41.38
#